data_AF-A0A9W6I9Y6-F1
#
_entry.id   AF-A0A9W6I9Y6-F1
#
_cell.length_a   1.000
_cell.length_b   1.000
_cell.length_c   1.000
_cell.angle_alpha   90.00
_cell.angle_beta   90.00
_cell.angle_gamma   90.00
#
_symmetry.space_group_name_H-M   'P 1'
#
loop_
_entity.id
_entity.type
_entity.pdbx_description
1 polymer ?
#
loop_
_entity_poly.entity_id
_entity_poly.type
_entity_poly.pdbx_seq_one_letter_code
_entity_poly.pdbx_strand_id
1 'polypeptide(L)'
;MGARRGVLAVTCVVVAVFGVVFTVIRWEQADRIATAVSALGALAAVGVAVWAALPGTGTRTRVRVSGTGKAVSGPGGQAVTGVSGAVAAAAGEIVVERTGDADASEGGDATSGVRLT
;
A
#
# COMPACT_ATOMS: atom_id res chain seq x y z
N MET A 1 12.74 2.44 2.75
CA MET A 1 12.37 2.64 1.33
C MET A 1 11.68 1.37 0.85
N GLY A 2 10.40 1.44 0.46
CA GLY A 2 9.60 0.24 0.21
C GLY A 2 10.09 -0.56 -1.00
N ALA A 3 10.07 -1.89 -0.91
CA ALA A 3 10.53 -2.82 -1.94
C ALA A 3 10.00 -2.48 -3.35
N ARG A 4 8.79 -1.94 -3.45
CA ARG A 4 8.17 -1.44 -4.70
C ARG A 4 8.94 -0.31 -5.37
N ARG A 5 9.47 0.65 -4.60
CA ARG A 5 10.34 1.72 -5.12
C ARG A 5 11.69 1.16 -5.57
N GLY A 6 12.18 0.11 -4.92
CA GLY A 6 13.40 -0.61 -5.30
C GLY A 6 13.27 -1.29 -6.65
N VAL A 7 12.16 -2.01 -6.90
CA VAL A 7 11.90 -2.63 -8.21
C VAL A 7 11.80 -1.58 -9.31
N LEU A 8 11.07 -0.49 -9.08
CA LEU A 8 10.97 0.61 -10.05
C LEU A 8 12.33 1.26 -10.35
N ALA A 9 13.14 1.48 -9.31
CA ALA A 9 14.50 2.00 -9.47
C ALA A 9 15.38 1.04 -10.27
N VAL A 10 15.34 -0.26 -9.96
CA VAL A 10 16.10 -1.28 -10.69
C VAL A 10 15.64 -1.38 -12.14
N THR A 11 14.33 -1.37 -12.42
CA THR A 11 13.80 -1.38 -13.79
C THR A 11 14.24 -0.13 -14.57
N CYS A 12 14.18 1.06 -13.95
CA CYS A 12 14.71 2.29 -14.57
C CYS A 12 16.21 2.18 -14.87
N VAL A 13 16.99 1.63 -13.95
CA VAL A 13 18.44 1.43 -14.14
C VAL A 13 18.71 0.45 -15.28
N VAL A 14 17.99 -0.67 -15.35
CA VAL A 14 18.12 -1.64 -16.45
C VAL A 14 17.77 -0.99 -17.78
N VAL A 15 16.66 -0.26 -17.88
CA VAL A 15 16.25 0.44 -19.10
C VAL A 15 17.28 1.51 -19.50
N ALA A 16 17.80 2.27 -18.54
CA ALA A 16 18.84 3.27 -18.81
C ALA A 16 20.14 2.64 -19.31
N VAL A 17 20.60 1.54 -18.69
CA VAL A 17 21.78 0.79 -19.13
C VAL A 17 21.57 0.26 -20.54
N PHE A 18 20.41 -0.31 -20.85
CA PHE A 18 20.10 -0.76 -22.20
C PHE A 18 20.04 0.39 -23.22
N GLY A 19 19.48 1.54 -22.84
CA GLY A 19 19.45 2.74 -23.67
C GLY A 19 20.86 3.23 -24.01
N VAL A 20 21.77 3.26 -23.02
CA VAL A 20 23.19 3.61 -23.20
C VAL A 20 23.89 2.59 -24.09
N VAL A 21 23.69 1.29 -23.85
CA VAL A 21 24.26 0.23 -24.68
C VAL A 21 23.78 0.34 -26.14
N PHE A 22 22.49 0.63 -26.36
CA PHE A 22 21.93 0.86 -27.70
C PHE A 22 22.47 2.13 -28.39
N THR A 23 22.78 3.18 -27.64
CA THR A 23 23.38 4.40 -28.22
C THR A 23 24.86 4.21 -28.55
N VAL A 24 25.58 3.39 -27.79
CA VAL A 24 26.98 3.03 -28.04
C VAL A 24 27.10 2.03 -29.20
N ILE A 25 26.13 1.12 -29.36
CA ILE A 25 26.03 0.21 -30.51
C ILE A 25 25.43 0.99 -31.70
N ARG A 26 26.26 1.84 -32.31
CA ARG A 26 25.96 2.52 -33.58
C ARG A 26 25.79 1.50 -34.72
N TRP A 27 24.57 1.47 -35.28
CA TRP A 27 24.17 1.52 -36.70
C TRP A 27 24.78 0.61 -37.78
N GLU A 28 25.67 -0.34 -37.49
CA GLU A 28 26.31 -1.10 -38.58
C GLU A 28 25.64 -2.45 -38.95
N GLN A 29 24.68 -2.96 -38.17
CA GLN A 29 24.10 -4.30 -38.39
C GLN A 29 22.59 -4.35 -38.08
N ALA A 30 21.78 -4.07 -39.10
CA ALA A 30 20.32 -4.07 -39.02
C ALA A 30 19.72 -5.39 -38.47
N ASP A 31 20.36 -6.53 -38.73
CA ASP A 31 19.92 -7.85 -38.25
C ASP A 31 20.08 -8.05 -36.73
N ARG A 32 21.00 -7.34 -36.07
CA ARG A 32 21.20 -7.47 -34.61
C ARG A 32 20.16 -6.73 -33.78
N ILE A 33 19.38 -5.86 -34.41
CA ILE A 33 18.36 -5.05 -33.74
C ILE A 33 17.21 -5.94 -33.27
N ALA A 34 16.75 -6.89 -34.08
CA ALA A 34 15.63 -7.77 -33.72
C ALA A 34 15.95 -8.63 -32.48
N THR A 35 17.16 -9.17 -32.42
CA THR A 35 17.64 -9.96 -31.27
C THR A 35 17.78 -9.10 -30.03
N ALA A 36 18.30 -7.88 -30.16
CA ALA A 36 18.45 -6.95 -29.05
C ALA A 36 17.10 -6.46 -28.50
N VAL A 37 16.13 -6.17 -29.38
CA VAL A 37 14.76 -5.81 -28.99
C VAL A 37 14.04 -6.97 -28.31
N SER A 38 14.24 -8.20 -28.79
CA SER A 38 13.66 -9.40 -28.17
C SER A 38 14.24 -9.66 -26.77
N ALA A 39 15.55 -9.49 -26.60
CA ALA A 39 16.20 -9.60 -25.30
C ALA A 39 15.69 -8.54 -24.31
N LEU A 40 15.49 -7.31 -24.79
CA LEU A 40 14.88 -6.23 -24.01
C LEU A 40 13.45 -6.53 -23.58
N GLY A 41 12.63 -7.02 -24.50
CA GLY A 41 11.25 -7.42 -24.22
C GLY A 41 11.20 -8.54 -23.17
N ALA A 42 12.08 -9.53 -23.26
CA ALA A 42 12.18 -10.60 -22.28
C ALA A 42 12.56 -10.07 -20.89
N LEU A 43 13.52 -9.16 -20.79
CA LEU A 43 13.91 -8.55 -19.51
C LEU A 43 12.81 -7.67 -18.91
N ALA A 44 12.09 -6.92 -19.74
CA ALA A 44 10.93 -6.15 -19.29
C ALA A 44 9.84 -7.08 -18.75
N ALA A 45 9.53 -8.17 -19.45
CA ALA A 45 8.57 -9.18 -19.01
C ALA A 45 8.98 -9.83 -17.69
N VAL A 46 10.26 -10.17 -17.51
CA VAL A 46 10.78 -10.70 -16.24
C VAL A 46 10.64 -9.66 -15.11
N GLY A 47 10.96 -8.38 -15.37
CA GLY A 47 10.78 -7.31 -14.40
C GLY A 47 9.32 -7.13 -13.96
N VAL A 48 8.39 -7.19 -14.91
CA VAL A 48 6.93 -7.14 -14.64
C VAL A 48 6.48 -8.38 -13.89
N ALA A 49 6.97 -9.57 -14.24
CA ALA A 49 6.63 -10.82 -13.57
C ALA A 49 7.09 -10.83 -12.11
N VAL A 50 8.31 -10.36 -11.83
CA VAL A 50 8.83 -10.20 -10.47
C VAL A 50 8.04 -9.13 -9.71
N TRP A 51 7.70 -8.01 -10.36
CA TRP A 51 6.86 -6.98 -9.75
C TRP A 51 5.47 -7.51 -9.37
N ALA A 52 4.86 -8.31 -10.24
CA ALA A 52 3.54 -8.91 -10.01
C ALA A 52 3.59 -10.02 -8.94
N ALA A 53 4.70 -10.77 -8.86
CA ALA A 53 4.90 -11.83 -7.88
C ALA A 53 5.17 -11.28 -6.46
N LEU A 54 5.63 -10.04 -6.34
CA LEU A 54 5.87 -9.43 -5.03
C LEU A 54 4.53 -9.15 -4.32
N PRO A 55 4.34 -9.65 -3.08
CA PRO A 55 3.16 -9.35 -2.30
C PRO A 55 3.04 -7.83 -2.17
N GLY A 56 1.84 -7.30 -2.42
CA GLY A 56 1.62 -5.88 -2.22
C GLY A 56 1.96 -5.47 -0.80
N THR A 57 2.63 -4.32 -0.63
CA THR A 57 2.89 -3.69 0.67
C THR A 57 1.61 -3.15 1.31
N GLY A 58 0.45 -3.69 0.95
CA GLY A 58 -0.73 -3.58 1.78
C GLY A 58 -0.43 -4.39 3.02
N THR A 59 0.17 -3.73 4.02
CA THR A 59 0.19 -4.23 5.38
C THR A 59 -1.25 -4.61 5.68
N ARG A 60 -1.54 -5.92 5.77
CA ARG A 60 -2.81 -6.37 6.36
C ARG A 60 -2.70 -5.99 7.82
N THR A 61 -3.01 -4.72 8.11
CA THR A 61 -2.91 -4.16 9.43
C THR A 61 -4.00 -4.80 10.25
N ARG A 62 -3.63 -5.76 11.10
CA ARG A 62 -4.56 -6.32 12.06
C ARG A 62 -4.72 -5.32 13.20
N VAL A 63 -5.89 -4.73 13.32
CA VAL A 63 -6.22 -3.79 14.39
C VAL A 63 -7.01 -4.54 15.45
N ARG A 64 -6.42 -4.75 16.62
CA ARG A 64 -7.13 -5.31 17.77
C ARG A 64 -7.39 -4.22 18.79
N VAL A 65 -8.68 -3.96 19.04
CA VAL A 65 -9.14 -3.03 20.06
C VAL A 65 -9.77 -3.86 21.17
N SER A 66 -9.26 -3.75 22.40
CA SER A 66 -9.85 -4.47 23.52
C SER A 66 -9.77 -3.73 24.83
N GLY A 67 -10.79 -3.91 25.69
CA GLY A 67 -10.83 -3.25 27.00
C GLY A 67 -11.06 -1.75 26.89
N THR A 68 -11.91 -1.30 25.96
CA THR A 68 -12.25 0.12 25.86
C THR A 68 -13.19 0.53 27.00
N GLY A 69 -13.05 1.78 27.45
CA GLY A 69 -13.86 2.34 28.53
C GLY A 69 -15.17 2.94 28.06
N LYS A 70 -15.82 3.70 28.96
CA LYS A 70 -17.03 4.47 28.63
C LYS A 70 -16.67 5.70 27.79
N ALA A 71 -17.32 5.87 26.64
CA ALA A 71 -17.29 7.09 25.85
C ALA A 71 -18.56 7.90 26.11
N VAL A 72 -18.43 9.18 26.49
CA VAL A 72 -19.58 10.08 26.70
C VAL A 72 -19.36 11.35 25.90
N SER A 73 -20.30 11.68 25.01
CA SER A 73 -20.27 12.92 24.22
C SER A 73 -21.42 13.84 24.63
N GLY A 74 -21.11 15.12 24.86
CA GLY A 74 -22.10 16.18 25.03
C GLY A 74 -22.65 16.72 23.70
N PRO A 75 -23.47 17.79 23.73
CA PRO A 75 -24.12 18.36 22.55
C PRO A 75 -23.12 18.79 21.49
N GLY A 76 -23.22 18.21 20.28
CA GLY A 76 -22.33 18.50 19.15
C GLY A 76 -20.88 18.02 19.31
N GLY A 77 -20.56 17.30 20.39
CA GLY A 77 -19.22 16.78 20.66
C GLY A 77 -18.97 15.40 20.02
N GLN A 78 -17.70 15.04 19.91
CA GLN A 78 -17.28 13.68 19.55
C GLN A 78 -16.43 13.08 20.66
N ALA A 79 -16.78 11.87 21.09
CA ALA A 79 -16.03 11.11 22.09
C ALA A 79 -15.73 9.71 21.56
N VAL A 80 -14.46 9.36 21.43
CA VAL A 80 -14.04 8.02 21.00
C VAL A 80 -13.14 7.40 22.06
N THR A 81 -13.51 6.21 22.53
CA THR A 81 -12.64 5.34 23.32
C THR A 81 -12.26 4.12 22.49
N GLY A 82 -10.98 4.00 22.13
CA GLY A 82 -10.49 2.99 21.20
C GLY A 82 -9.80 3.64 19.99
N VAL A 83 -10.14 3.24 18.77
CA VAL A 83 -9.47 3.69 17.53
C VAL A 83 -10.42 4.44 16.61
N SER A 84 -10.02 5.60 16.10
CA SER A 84 -10.70 6.30 15.01
C SER A 84 -9.77 6.54 13.82
N GLY A 85 -10.28 6.42 12.59
CA GLY A 85 -9.48 6.68 11.39
C GLY A 85 -10.18 6.36 10.07
N ALA A 86 -9.50 6.66 8.96
CA ALA A 86 -10.02 6.41 7.63
C ALA A 86 -10.18 4.90 7.34
N VAL A 87 -11.23 4.51 6.60
CA VAL A 87 -11.46 3.11 6.16
C VAL A 87 -10.23 2.52 5.46
N ALA A 88 -9.49 3.34 4.70
CA ALA A 88 -8.26 2.94 4.03
C ALA A 88 -7.12 2.52 4.98
N ALA A 89 -7.11 3.01 6.22
CA ALA A 89 -6.16 2.58 7.26
C ALA A 89 -6.55 1.21 7.87
N ALA A 90 -7.79 0.77 7.68
CA ALA A 90 -8.36 -0.46 8.20
C ALA A 90 -8.40 -1.60 7.17
N ALA A 91 -7.54 -1.56 6.14
CA ALA A 91 -7.47 -2.55 5.05
C ALA A 91 -7.07 -3.99 5.49
N GLY A 92 -7.12 -4.31 6.78
CA GLY A 92 -6.84 -5.61 7.37
C GLY A 92 -7.96 -6.07 8.33
N GLU A 93 -7.68 -7.12 9.10
CA GLU A 93 -8.62 -7.70 10.04
C GLU A 93 -8.80 -6.78 11.27
N ILE A 94 -10.05 -6.43 11.59
CA ILE A 94 -10.37 -5.65 12.79
C ILE A 94 -11.05 -6.57 13.80
N VAL A 95 -10.45 -6.70 14.98
CA VAL A 95 -10.99 -7.48 16.09
C VAL A 95 -11.29 -6.53 17.24
N VAL A 96 -12.57 -6.45 17.62
CA VAL A 96 -13.04 -5.61 18.71
C VAL A 96 -13.61 -6.51 19.81
N GLU A 97 -13.04 -6.46 21.01
CA GLU A 97 -13.41 -7.36 22.11
C GLU A 97 -13.50 -6.60 23.44
N ARG A 98 -14.48 -6.94 24.29
CA ARG A 98 -14.64 -6.33 25.62
C ARG A 98 -14.66 -4.78 25.54
N THR A 99 -15.63 -4.23 24.81
CA THR A 99 -15.83 -2.78 24.74
C THR A 99 -16.72 -2.28 25.87
N GLY A 100 -16.51 -1.03 26.27
CA GLY A 100 -17.36 -0.33 27.23
C GLY A 100 -18.55 0.35 26.58
N ASP A 101 -19.29 1.14 27.37
CA ASP A 101 -20.50 1.82 26.91
C ASP A 101 -20.19 3.07 26.07
N ALA A 102 -21.04 3.37 25.11
CA ALA A 102 -21.03 4.63 24.36
C ALA A 102 -22.33 5.38 24.63
N ASP A 103 -22.21 6.62 25.10
CA ASP A 103 -23.34 7.46 25.51
C ASP A 103 -23.28 8.81 24.78
N ALA A 104 -24.25 9.01 23.89
CA ALA A 104 -24.45 10.23 23.13
C ALA A 104 -25.82 10.87 23.40
N SER A 105 -26.40 10.60 24.58
CA SER A 105 -27.77 11.01 24.92
C SER A 105 -28.04 12.51 24.82
N GLU A 106 -26.99 13.34 24.88
CA GLU A 106 -27.08 14.79 24.76
C GLU A 106 -26.91 15.32 23.32
N GLY A 107 -26.90 14.45 22.31
CA GLY A 107 -26.89 14.84 20.88
C GLY A 107 -25.50 15.01 20.27
N GLY A 108 -24.56 14.12 20.63
CA GLY A 108 -23.21 14.05 20.06
C GLY A 108 -22.94 12.74 19.31
N ASP A 109 -21.65 12.44 19.07
CA ASP A 109 -21.19 11.14 18.56
C ASP A 109 -20.26 10.49 19.59
N ALA A 110 -20.69 9.36 20.15
CA ALA A 110 -19.91 8.58 21.09
C ALA A 110 -19.62 7.19 20.52
N THR A 111 -18.35 6.78 20.54
CA THR A 111 -17.92 5.45 20.11
C THR A 111 -17.04 4.79 21.17
N SER A 112 -17.35 3.55 21.53
CA SER A 112 -16.46 2.65 22.25
C SER A 112 -16.06 1.48 21.33
N GLY A 113 -14.78 1.30 21.08
CA GLY A 113 -14.25 0.33 20.11
C GLY A 113 -13.60 1.02 18.91
N VAL A 114 -14.19 0.88 17.72
CA VAL A 114 -13.61 1.41 16.47
C VAL A 114 -14.60 2.33 15.74
N ARG A 115 -14.12 3.49 15.28
CA ARG A 115 -14.85 4.41 14.40
C ARG A 115 -14.10 4.57 13.09
N LEU A 116 -14.68 4.09 11.98
CA LEU A 116 -14.12 4.26 10.64
C LEU A 116 -14.91 5.32 9.89
N THR A 117 -14.20 6.27 9.26
CA THR A 117 -14.78 7.37 8.46
C THR A 117 -14.31 7.34 7.02
#